data_AF-A0AAD1YVG8-F1
#
_entry.id   AF-A0AAD1YVG8-F1
#
_cell.length_a   1.000
_cell.length_b   1.000
_cell.length_c   1.000
_cell.angle_alpha   90.00
_cell.angle_beta   90.00
_cell.angle_gamma   90.00
#
_symmetry.space_group_name_H-M   'P 1'
#
loop_
_entity.id
_entity.type
_entity.pdbx_description
1 polymer ?
#
loop_
_entity_poly.entity_id
_entity_poly.type
_entity_poly.pdbx_seq_one_letter_code
_entity_poly.pdbx_strand_id
1 'polypeptide(L)'
;MNSGKTYKYFSTLRRILSRQYNYVMKADDDVFIRHEPLALYLQPLSRFDLYYGFVIPCPSMNPFVHYMSGMGFVLSWDLVEWIGSSEIPMNHTFGPEDKMVGQWLNDGNKAKNRFSNKPAMYDYPGTNGRCSHQLIPDTVAVHRLKRWEQWLHVLSYFNVTKDTEYSKLYNIV
;
A
#
# COMPACT_ATOMS: atom_id res chain seq x y z
N MET A 1 10.76 11.20 7.13
CA MET A 1 9.94 11.19 5.89
C MET A 1 8.59 11.80 6.22
N ASN A 2 8.53 13.13 6.44
CA ASN A 2 7.35 13.82 6.99
C ASN A 2 7.10 15.20 6.36
N SER A 3 7.69 15.46 5.19
CA SER A 3 7.73 16.80 4.56
C SER A 3 6.78 16.87 3.35
N GLY A 4 5.61 16.25 3.47
CA GLY A 4 4.56 16.32 2.45
C GLY A 4 4.81 15.52 1.16
N LYS A 5 5.67 14.49 1.16
CA LYS A 5 5.94 13.75 -0.08
C LYS A 5 4.70 13.01 -0.58
N THR A 6 3.92 12.43 0.32
CA THR A 6 2.65 11.76 -0.04
C THR A 6 1.63 12.74 -0.62
N TYR A 7 1.50 13.94 -0.05
CA TYR A 7 0.68 14.99 -0.65
C TYR A 7 1.19 15.37 -2.05
N LYS A 8 2.50 15.63 -2.18
CA LYS A 8 3.12 15.99 -3.47
C LYS A 8 2.94 14.89 -4.53
N TYR A 9 3.07 13.63 -4.14
CA TYR A 9 2.82 12.49 -5.02
C TYR A 9 1.39 12.54 -5.55
N PHE A 10 0.37 12.43 -4.70
CA PHE A 10 -1.01 12.38 -5.14
C PHE A 10 -1.49 13.63 -5.89
N SER A 11 -1.15 14.82 -5.38
CA SER A 11 -1.55 16.11 -5.99
C SER A 11 -0.97 16.35 -7.38
N THR A 12 0.13 15.69 -7.74
CA THR A 12 0.78 15.91 -9.05
C THR A 12 0.35 14.92 -10.13
N LEU A 13 -0.26 13.77 -9.77
CA LEU A 13 -0.54 12.68 -10.71
C LEU A 13 -1.41 13.10 -11.88
N ARG A 14 -2.46 13.89 -11.64
CA ARG A 14 -3.36 14.38 -12.70
C ARG A 14 -2.63 15.20 -13.76
N ARG A 15 -1.54 15.89 -13.40
CA ARG A 15 -0.75 16.72 -14.32
C ARG A 15 0.27 15.93 -15.12
N ILE A 16 0.79 14.83 -14.56
CA ILE A 16 1.92 14.09 -15.16
C ILE A 16 1.47 12.82 -15.91
N LEU A 17 0.29 12.28 -15.58
CA LEU A 17 -0.24 11.10 -16.25
C LEU A 17 -1.09 11.51 -17.46
N SER A 18 -0.92 10.79 -18.57
CA SER A 18 -1.66 11.03 -19.83
C SER A 18 -3.12 10.57 -19.77
N ARG A 19 -3.49 9.80 -18.75
CA ARG A 19 -4.84 9.26 -18.55
C ARG A 19 -5.15 9.07 -17.08
N GLN A 20 -6.43 8.92 -16.79
CA GLN A 20 -6.91 8.51 -15.48
C GLN A 20 -6.77 7.00 -15.31
N TYR A 21 -6.44 6.57 -14.10
CA TYR A 21 -6.40 5.16 -13.70
C TYR A 21 -7.58 4.86 -12.78
N ASN A 22 -7.94 3.60 -12.55
CA ASN A 22 -8.98 3.30 -11.54
C ASN A 22 -8.45 3.46 -10.12
N TYR A 23 -7.18 3.09 -9.93
CA TYR A 23 -6.53 3.01 -8.64
C TYR A 23 -5.13 3.58 -8.71
N VAL A 24 -4.65 4.14 -7.60
CA VAL A 24 -3.26 4.53 -7.40
C VAL A 24 -2.78 3.93 -6.09
N MET A 25 -1.63 3.26 -6.12
CA MET A 25 -0.97 2.76 -4.92
C MET A 25 0.20 3.68 -4.54
N LYS A 26 0.38 3.89 -3.23
CA LYS A 26 1.64 4.35 -2.63
C LYS A 26 2.18 3.18 -1.82
N ALA A 27 3.47 2.88 -1.94
CA ALA A 27 4.16 1.82 -1.19
C ALA A 27 5.57 2.29 -0.82
N ASP A 28 6.18 1.61 0.15
CA ASP A 28 7.59 1.80 0.49
C ASP A 28 8.48 0.91 -0.41
N ASP A 29 9.77 1.21 -0.48
CA ASP A 29 10.74 0.54 -1.36
C ASP A 29 11.22 -0.83 -0.84
N ASP A 30 10.82 -1.18 0.38
CA ASP A 30 11.17 -2.41 1.09
C ASP A 30 9.97 -3.37 1.19
N VAL A 31 9.09 -3.33 0.19
CA VAL A 31 7.85 -4.13 0.15
C VAL A 31 7.83 -4.99 -1.10
N PHE A 32 7.66 -6.30 -0.90
CA PHE A 32 7.35 -7.22 -1.99
C PHE A 32 5.85 -7.23 -2.24
N ILE A 33 5.42 -6.95 -3.46
CA ILE A 33 4.00 -6.89 -3.86
C ILE A 33 3.74 -7.89 -4.98
N ARG A 34 2.70 -8.72 -4.82
CA ARG A 34 2.20 -9.63 -5.86
C ARG A 34 1.04 -8.97 -6.60
N HIS A 35 1.31 -8.53 -7.83
CA HIS A 35 0.36 -7.75 -8.64
C HIS A 35 -0.94 -8.51 -8.97
N GLU A 36 -0.85 -9.79 -9.33
CA GLU A 36 -2.05 -10.58 -9.68
C GLU A 36 -2.99 -10.77 -8.49
N PRO A 37 -2.54 -11.24 -7.30
CA PRO A 37 -3.34 -11.20 -6.09
C PRO A 37 -3.92 -9.83 -5.77
N LEU A 38 -3.11 -8.76 -5.85
CA LEU A 38 -3.60 -7.40 -5.60
C LEU A 38 -4.78 -7.04 -6.53
N ALA A 39 -4.67 -7.36 -7.83
CA ALA A 39 -5.72 -7.10 -8.80
C ALA A 39 -7.00 -7.90 -8.50
N LEU A 40 -6.87 -9.19 -8.14
CA LEU A 40 -8.00 -10.05 -7.78
C LEU A 40 -8.74 -9.54 -6.54
N TYR A 41 -8.01 -9.09 -5.51
CA TYR A 41 -8.61 -8.50 -4.31
C TYR A 41 -9.30 -7.15 -4.58
N LEU A 42 -8.77 -6.34 -5.51
CA LEU A 42 -9.37 -5.05 -5.88
C LEU A 42 -10.54 -5.18 -6.86
N GLN A 43 -10.61 -6.26 -7.64
CA GLN A 43 -11.63 -6.48 -8.66
C GLN A 43 -13.08 -6.37 -8.15
N PRO A 44 -13.47 -6.98 -7.00
CA PRO A 44 -14.84 -6.89 -6.51
C PRO A 44 -15.15 -5.58 -5.76
N LEU A 45 -14.16 -4.74 -5.51
CA LEU A 45 -14.32 -3.53 -4.70
C LEU A 45 -14.81 -2.33 -5.51
N SER A 46 -15.35 -1.33 -4.81
CA SER A 46 -15.73 -0.06 -5.43
C SER A 46 -14.53 0.63 -6.05
N ARG A 47 -14.71 1.18 -7.26
CA ARG A 47 -13.74 2.07 -7.92
C ARG A 47 -13.85 3.53 -7.50
N PHE A 48 -14.79 3.84 -6.59
CA PHE A 48 -15.06 5.17 -6.08
C PHE A 48 -14.93 5.20 -4.56
N ASP A 49 -14.35 6.29 -4.05
CA ASP A 49 -14.18 6.55 -2.63
C ASP A 49 -13.53 5.36 -1.87
N LEU A 50 -12.59 4.67 -2.52
CA LEU A 50 -11.93 3.46 -2.04
C LEU A 50 -10.64 3.79 -1.30
N TYR A 51 -10.50 3.28 -0.06
CA TYR A 51 -9.23 3.27 0.66
C TYR A 51 -8.91 1.86 1.15
N TYR A 52 -7.93 1.22 0.50
CA TYR A 52 -7.57 -0.17 0.70
C TYR A 52 -6.14 -0.29 1.20
N GLY A 53 -5.87 -1.18 2.16
CA GLY A 53 -4.51 -1.44 2.63
C GLY A 53 -4.46 -2.27 3.91
N PHE A 54 -3.44 -2.06 4.74
CA PHE A 54 -3.30 -2.73 6.04
C PHE A 54 -3.66 -1.78 7.18
N VAL A 55 -4.78 -2.01 7.87
CA VAL A 55 -5.21 -1.06 8.93
C VAL A 55 -4.31 -1.09 10.17
N ILE A 56 -4.02 0.08 10.72
CA ILE A 56 -3.40 0.28 12.04
C ILE A 56 -4.50 0.68 13.04
N PRO A 57 -4.51 0.13 14.27
CA PRO A 57 -3.48 -0.71 14.88
C PRO A 57 -3.52 -2.17 14.39
N CYS A 58 -2.39 -2.87 14.47
CA CYS A 58 -2.23 -4.21 13.90
C CYS A 58 -3.25 -5.26 14.36
N PRO A 59 -3.72 -5.27 15.63
CA PRO A 59 -4.77 -6.19 16.06
C PRO A 59 -6.17 -5.90 15.48
N SER A 60 -6.41 -4.72 14.95
CA SER A 60 -7.72 -4.35 14.40
C SER A 60 -7.91 -4.94 13.00
N MET A 61 -9.09 -5.48 12.75
CA MET A 61 -9.58 -5.79 11.39
C MET A 61 -10.52 -4.71 10.84
N ASN A 62 -10.99 -3.80 11.70
CA ASN A 62 -11.91 -2.75 11.31
C ASN A 62 -11.15 -1.65 10.53
N PRO A 63 -11.45 -1.42 9.24
CA PRO A 63 -10.71 -0.49 8.39
C PRO A 63 -11.01 0.99 8.68
N PHE A 64 -11.94 1.30 9.58
CA PHE A 64 -12.32 2.66 9.97
C PHE A 64 -11.65 3.16 11.26
N VAL A 65 -10.79 2.36 11.90
CA VAL A 65 -10.23 2.71 13.23
C VAL A 65 -9.24 3.87 13.16
N HIS A 66 -8.18 3.76 12.36
CA HIS A 66 -7.25 4.87 12.16
C HIS A 66 -6.93 5.05 10.68
N TYR A 67 -5.88 4.40 10.18
CA TYR A 67 -5.33 4.61 8.85
C TYR A 67 -4.71 3.31 8.32
N MET A 68 -4.42 3.26 7.01
CA MET A 68 -3.69 2.15 6.40
C MET A 68 -2.19 2.42 6.49
N SER A 69 -1.40 1.44 6.90
CA SER A 69 0.03 1.63 7.17
C SER A 69 0.84 1.99 5.93
N GLY A 70 2.01 2.59 6.18
CA GLY A 70 2.99 2.97 5.16
C GLY A 70 3.47 1.84 4.23
N MET A 71 3.28 0.56 4.60
CA MET A 71 3.66 -0.59 3.77
C MET A 71 3.06 -0.54 2.37
N GLY A 72 1.87 0.02 2.26
CA GLY A 72 1.17 0.09 0.99
C GLY A 72 -0.30 0.34 1.20
N PHE A 73 -0.83 1.31 0.47
CA PHE A 73 -2.25 1.54 0.39
C PHE A 73 -2.65 2.03 -0.99
N VAL A 74 -3.89 1.72 -1.34
CA VAL A 74 -4.52 2.03 -2.63
C VAL A 74 -5.65 3.02 -2.39
N LEU A 75 -5.68 4.06 -3.21
CA LEU A 75 -6.78 5.01 -3.31
C LEU A 75 -7.44 4.89 -4.68
N SER A 76 -8.76 5.03 -4.73
CA SER A 76 -9.45 5.29 -6.01
C SER A 76 -9.07 6.65 -6.57
N TRP A 77 -9.22 6.80 -7.88
CA TRP A 77 -8.83 8.03 -8.58
C TRP A 77 -9.57 9.28 -8.10
N ASP A 78 -10.85 9.17 -7.77
CA ASP A 78 -11.64 10.30 -7.25
C ASP A 78 -11.10 10.83 -5.91
N LEU A 79 -10.54 9.95 -5.07
CA LEU A 79 -9.83 10.36 -3.86
C LEU A 79 -8.51 11.06 -4.17
N VAL A 80 -7.77 10.58 -5.17
CA VAL A 80 -6.52 11.22 -5.63
C VAL A 80 -6.82 12.61 -6.17
N GLU A 81 -7.88 12.78 -6.96
CA GLU A 81 -8.31 14.08 -7.47
C GLU A 81 -8.73 15.01 -6.33
N TRP A 82 -9.52 14.50 -5.38
CA TRP A 82 -9.90 15.25 -4.19
C TRP A 82 -8.68 15.71 -3.38
N ILE A 83 -7.66 14.84 -3.20
CA ILE A 83 -6.42 15.22 -2.51
C ILE A 83 -5.71 16.36 -3.23
N GLY A 84 -5.68 16.33 -4.56
CA GLY A 84 -5.02 17.35 -5.38
C GLY A 84 -5.73 18.71 -5.41
N SER A 85 -7.03 18.77 -5.11
CA SER A 85 -7.82 20.01 -5.18
C SER A 85 -8.36 20.51 -3.85
N SER A 86 -8.27 19.74 -2.77
CA SER A 86 -8.82 20.08 -1.46
C SER A 86 -7.83 20.87 -0.61
N GLU A 87 -8.34 21.87 0.11
CA GLU A 87 -7.55 22.63 1.09
C GLU A 87 -7.17 21.79 2.31
N ILE A 88 -7.94 20.73 2.61
CA ILE A 88 -7.72 19.88 3.80
C ILE A 88 -6.34 19.20 3.74
N PRO A 89 -5.99 18.41 2.70
CA PRO A 89 -4.63 17.88 2.55
C PRO A 89 -3.58 18.96 2.32
N MET A 90 -3.90 20.02 1.57
CA MET A 90 -2.98 21.10 1.22
C MET A 90 -2.44 21.82 2.46
N ASN A 91 -3.28 22.02 3.47
CA ASN A 91 -2.91 22.72 4.71
C ASN A 91 -2.33 21.78 5.78
N HIS A 92 -2.39 20.46 5.60
CA HIS A 92 -1.98 19.47 6.60
C HIS A 92 -0.97 18.46 6.04
N THR A 93 0.17 18.94 5.54
CA THR A 93 1.16 18.07 4.89
C THR A 93 2.26 17.51 5.80
N PHE A 94 2.33 17.98 7.06
CA PHE A 94 3.41 17.64 7.99
C PHE A 94 2.99 16.58 9.01
N GLY A 95 3.76 15.49 9.11
CA GLY A 95 3.52 14.38 10.03
C GLY A 95 3.84 13.03 9.40
N PRO A 96 3.63 11.91 10.12
CA PRO A 96 3.72 10.56 9.57
C PRO A 96 2.76 10.40 8.40
N GLU A 97 3.30 10.19 7.19
CA GLU A 97 2.58 10.37 5.94
C GLU A 97 1.33 9.48 5.77
N ASP A 98 1.38 8.25 6.28
CA ASP A 98 0.26 7.29 6.26
C ASP A 98 -0.86 7.70 7.22
N LYS A 99 -0.50 8.18 8.42
CA LYS A 99 -1.44 8.78 9.37
C LYS A 99 -2.10 10.03 8.80
N MET A 100 -1.34 10.88 8.11
CA MET A 100 -1.88 12.10 7.49
C MET A 100 -2.96 11.78 6.46
N VAL A 101 -2.76 10.77 5.60
CA VAL A 101 -3.78 10.35 4.63
C VAL A 101 -5.06 9.90 5.33
N GLY A 102 -4.96 9.09 6.39
CA GLY A 102 -6.14 8.70 7.17
C GLY A 102 -6.88 9.89 7.79
N GLN A 103 -6.15 10.87 8.31
CA GLN A 103 -6.72 12.10 8.87
C GLN A 103 -7.42 12.94 7.80
N TRP A 104 -6.77 13.21 6.67
CA TRP A 104 -7.38 13.95 5.56
C TRP A 104 -8.69 13.32 5.11
N LEU A 105 -8.71 12.00 4.93
CA LEU A 105 -9.91 11.30 4.49
C LEU A 105 -11.03 11.37 5.54
N ASN A 106 -10.71 11.32 6.84
CA ASN A 106 -11.71 11.49 7.90
C ASN A 106 -12.26 12.93 7.90
N ASP A 107 -11.40 13.93 7.91
CA ASP A 107 -11.76 15.35 7.97
C ASP A 107 -12.56 15.79 6.73
N GLY A 108 -12.21 15.23 5.56
CA GLY A 108 -12.91 15.45 4.30
C GLY A 108 -14.22 14.65 4.14
N ASN A 109 -14.57 13.82 5.14
CA ASN A 109 -15.70 12.89 5.07
C ASN A 109 -15.63 11.95 3.84
N LYS A 110 -14.42 11.50 3.50
CA LYS A 110 -14.06 10.66 2.36
C LYS A 110 -13.72 9.23 2.77
N ALA A 111 -13.48 8.41 1.74
CA ALA A 111 -13.17 7.00 1.84
C ALA A 111 -14.23 6.23 2.63
N LYS A 112 -15.48 6.23 2.14
CA LYS A 112 -16.59 5.43 2.66
C LYS A 112 -16.43 3.95 2.33
N ASN A 113 -15.68 3.62 1.29
CA ASN A 113 -15.33 2.25 0.93
C ASN A 113 -13.93 1.90 1.47
N ARG A 114 -13.82 1.57 2.78
CA ARG A 114 -12.52 1.16 3.37
C ARG A 114 -12.41 -0.35 3.51
N PHE A 115 -11.25 -0.88 3.13
CA PHE A 115 -10.98 -2.31 3.20
C PHE A 115 -9.59 -2.59 3.77
N SER A 116 -9.53 -3.45 4.79
CA SER A 116 -8.27 -3.93 5.34
C SER A 116 -7.96 -5.29 4.75
N ASN A 117 -6.87 -5.40 3.99
CA ASN A 117 -6.47 -6.64 3.33
C ASN A 117 -5.63 -7.56 4.23
N LYS A 118 -6.04 -7.72 5.48
CA LYS A 118 -5.46 -8.72 6.39
C LYS A 118 -6.19 -10.05 6.18
N PRO A 119 -5.51 -11.20 6.17
CA PRO A 119 -4.09 -11.42 6.41
C PRO A 119 -3.21 -11.39 5.13
N ALA A 120 -3.70 -10.88 4.01
CA ALA A 120 -2.94 -10.93 2.75
C ALA A 120 -1.85 -9.85 2.63
N MET A 121 -1.89 -8.78 3.41
CA MET A 121 -0.80 -7.80 3.59
C MET A 121 -0.29 -7.88 5.03
N TYR A 122 1.03 -7.90 5.24
CA TYR A 122 1.61 -8.05 6.58
C TYR A 122 3.11 -7.75 6.61
N ASP A 123 3.65 -7.60 7.82
CA ASP A 123 5.08 -7.49 8.07
C ASP A 123 5.77 -8.88 8.03
N TYR A 124 7.06 -8.94 7.71
CA TYR A 124 7.81 -10.17 7.46
C TYR A 124 7.79 -11.05 8.71
N PRO A 125 7.70 -12.39 8.58
CA PRO A 125 7.57 -13.28 9.72
C PRO A 125 8.57 -12.98 10.85
N GLY A 126 8.05 -12.83 12.07
CA GLY A 126 8.87 -12.54 13.26
C GLY A 126 9.26 -11.07 13.45
N THR A 127 8.73 -10.15 12.64
CA THR A 127 8.98 -8.71 12.78
C THR A 127 7.75 -7.96 13.30
N ASN A 128 7.96 -6.81 13.95
CA ASN A 128 6.90 -5.87 14.33
C ASN A 128 5.67 -6.49 15.07
N GLY A 129 5.92 -7.53 15.88
CA GLY A 129 4.90 -8.16 16.73
C GLY A 129 3.66 -8.62 15.96
N ARG A 130 2.48 -8.12 16.37
CA ARG A 130 1.17 -8.53 15.82
C ARG A 130 0.89 -8.03 14.40
N CYS A 131 1.84 -7.32 13.78
CA CYS A 131 1.71 -6.88 12.39
C CYS A 131 2.23 -7.93 11.40
N SER A 132 2.89 -8.99 11.88
CA SER A 132 3.41 -10.09 11.05
C SER A 132 2.73 -11.41 11.34
N HIS A 133 2.83 -12.31 10.37
CA HIS A 133 2.58 -13.75 10.49
C HIS A 133 3.43 -14.50 9.45
N GLN A 134 3.28 -15.82 9.38
CA GLN A 134 3.98 -16.65 8.40
C GLN A 134 3.59 -16.31 6.97
N LEU A 135 4.46 -16.65 6.00
CA LEU A 135 4.11 -16.52 4.59
C LEU A 135 2.91 -17.43 4.25
N ILE A 136 1.96 -16.90 3.49
CA ILE A 136 0.76 -17.63 3.05
C ILE A 136 0.59 -17.57 1.52
N PRO A 137 -0.09 -18.53 0.89
CA PRO A 137 -0.27 -18.54 -0.57
C PRO A 137 -1.03 -17.33 -1.12
N ASP A 138 -1.95 -16.75 -0.33
CA ASP A 138 -2.83 -15.64 -0.74
C ASP A 138 -2.21 -14.26 -0.55
N THR A 139 -0.93 -14.19 -0.18
CA THR A 139 -0.23 -12.93 0.10
C THR A 139 -0.28 -11.96 -1.08
N VAL A 140 -0.71 -10.74 -0.78
CA VAL A 140 -0.65 -9.56 -1.64
C VAL A 140 0.63 -8.77 -1.40
N ALA A 141 1.03 -8.56 -0.15
CA ALA A 141 2.24 -7.80 0.15
C ALA A 141 2.96 -8.28 1.42
N VAL A 142 4.29 -8.30 1.36
CA VAL A 142 5.18 -8.52 2.51
C VAL A 142 6.07 -7.28 2.68
N HIS A 143 5.82 -6.54 3.74
CA HIS A 143 6.70 -5.47 4.25
C HIS A 143 7.40 -6.02 5.50
N ARG A 144 8.32 -5.39 6.20
CA ARG A 144 9.46 -4.66 5.64
C ARG A 144 10.57 -5.66 5.36
N LEU A 145 11.06 -5.72 4.12
CA LEU A 145 12.17 -6.56 3.71
C LEU A 145 13.46 -5.74 3.77
N LYS A 146 14.10 -5.74 4.93
CA LYS A 146 15.28 -4.91 5.24
C LYS A 146 16.61 -5.59 4.95
N ARG A 147 16.61 -6.88 4.67
CA ARG A 147 17.83 -7.68 4.47
C ARG A 147 17.70 -8.66 3.32
N TRP A 148 18.81 -9.03 2.69
CA TRP A 148 18.79 -9.88 1.49
C TRP A 148 18.23 -11.28 1.74
N GLU A 149 18.50 -11.86 2.91
CA GLU A 149 17.94 -13.16 3.28
C GLU A 149 16.40 -13.14 3.34
N GLN A 150 15.80 -12.00 3.70
CA GLN A 150 14.34 -11.85 3.73
C GLN A 150 13.77 -11.80 2.32
N TRP A 151 14.42 -11.05 1.43
CA TRP A 151 14.06 -11.00 0.00
C TRP A 151 14.17 -12.38 -0.64
N LEU A 152 15.30 -13.07 -0.47
CA LEU A 152 15.50 -14.42 -1.01
C LEU A 152 14.44 -15.40 -0.49
N HIS A 153 14.15 -15.38 0.81
CA HIS A 153 13.10 -16.24 1.39
C HIS A 153 11.73 -15.98 0.76
N VAL A 154 11.31 -14.72 0.63
CA VAL A 154 10.01 -14.36 0.03
C VAL A 154 9.95 -14.75 -1.44
N LEU A 155 10.99 -14.46 -2.23
CA LEU A 155 11.05 -14.80 -3.65
C LEU A 155 10.99 -16.31 -3.88
N SER A 156 11.72 -17.08 -3.07
CA SER A 156 11.70 -18.54 -3.10
C SER A 156 10.35 -19.12 -2.73
N TYR A 157 9.70 -18.61 -1.66
CA TYR A 157 8.38 -19.08 -1.24
C TYR A 157 7.33 -18.93 -2.35
N PHE A 158 7.36 -17.82 -3.08
CA PHE A 158 6.42 -17.55 -4.18
C PHE A 158 6.91 -18.03 -5.55
N ASN A 159 7.99 -18.81 -5.62
CA ASN A 159 8.57 -19.34 -6.85
C ASN A 159 8.83 -18.28 -7.93
N VAL A 160 9.15 -17.03 -7.55
CA VAL A 160 9.28 -15.91 -8.49
C VAL A 160 10.41 -16.13 -9.49
N THR A 161 11.47 -16.83 -9.07
CA THR A 161 12.69 -17.06 -9.86
C THR A 161 12.73 -18.45 -10.50
N LYS A 162 11.66 -19.25 -10.39
CA LYS A 162 11.69 -20.66 -10.84
C LYS A 162 11.86 -20.79 -12.35
N ASP A 163 11.25 -19.87 -13.11
CA ASP A 163 11.25 -19.87 -14.58
C ASP A 163 12.02 -18.67 -15.16
N THR A 164 12.74 -17.91 -14.32
CA THR A 164 13.55 -16.79 -14.79
C THR A 164 14.87 -17.28 -15.36
N GLU A 165 15.09 -16.98 -16.63
CA GLU A 165 16.38 -17.22 -17.28
C GLU A 165 17.48 -16.31 -16.70
N TYR A 166 18.72 -16.73 -16.85
CA TYR A 166 19.86 -15.92 -16.48
C TYR A 166 19.83 -14.56 -17.20
N SER A 167 20.09 -13.48 -16.46
CA SER A 167 20.21 -12.13 -17.01
C SER A 167 21.41 -11.42 -16.40
N LYS A 168 22.07 -10.55 -17.17
CA LYS A 168 23.14 -9.67 -16.65
C LYS A 168 22.64 -8.69 -15.58
N LEU A 169 21.32 -8.55 -15.41
CA LEU A 169 20.69 -7.66 -14.43
C LEU A 169 20.48 -8.32 -13.06
N TYR A 170 20.58 -9.66 -12.94
CA TYR A 170 20.42 -10.37 -11.67
C TYR A 170 21.11 -11.74 -11.68
N ASN A 171 21.72 -12.14 -10.56
CA ASN A 171 22.26 -13.49 -10.39
C ASN A 171 21.35 -14.30 -9.48
N ILE A 172 20.89 -15.44 -9.98
CA ILE A 172 20.21 -16.48 -9.19
C ILE A 172 21.31 -17.49 -8.85
N VAL A 173 21.67 -17.59 -7.58
CA VAL A 173 22.65 -18.58 -7.08
C VAL A 173 21.90 -19.81 -6.59
#